data_AF-A0A0F2NDR7-F1
#
_entry.id   AF-A0A0F2NDR7-F1
#
_cell.length_a   1.000
_cell.length_b   1.000
_cell.length_c   1.000
_cell.angle_alpha   90.00
_cell.angle_beta   90.00
_cell.angle_gamma   90.00
#
_symmetry.space_group_name_H-M   'P 1'
#
loop_
_entity.id
_entity.type
_entity.pdbx_description
1 polymer ?
#
loop_
_entity_poly.entity_id
_entity_poly.type
_entity_poly.pdbx_seq_one_letter_code
_entity_poly.pdbx_strand_id
1 'polypeptide(L)'
;MDLEYSEEVTADLRGRQSVRTTFKLTERSIDALSILSGQLGIKQKSLFDHLIEDTQALKIIARDVEDFGKRTQRIAKTYVVSRKTLENLERVSVQYNAPRDALVEYSIERILPLLVREKERHGKRKILMEELRGYLQQGAALLDKAERDLGHDDPVFLEIFNMMRVVGNCCQETELCVAKGTKIEKF
;
A
#
# COMPACT_ATOMS: atom_id res chain seq x y z
N MET A 1 34.58 31.00 0.30
CA MET A 1 34.45 29.57 0.60
C MET A 1 33.43 29.05 -0.39
N ASP A 2 33.90 28.75 -1.60
CA ASP A 2 33.05 28.26 -2.69
C ASP A 2 32.74 26.80 -2.40
N LEU A 3 31.46 26.48 -2.22
CA LEU A 3 31.02 25.09 -2.19
C LEU A 3 31.15 24.53 -3.62
N GLU A 4 32.25 23.83 -3.91
CA GLU A 4 32.35 22.97 -5.08
C GLU A 4 31.32 21.84 -4.95
N TYR A 5 30.20 21.98 -5.65
CA TYR A 5 29.25 20.89 -5.85
C TYR A 5 29.89 19.88 -6.81
N SER A 6 30.30 18.72 -6.27
CA SER A 6 30.80 17.59 -7.06
C SER A 6 29.78 17.17 -8.13
N GLU A 7 30.26 16.81 -9.33
CA GLU A 7 29.43 16.30 -10.42
C GLU A 7 28.56 15.11 -9.99
N GLU A 8 29.04 14.26 -9.07
CA GLU A 8 28.28 13.14 -8.52
C GLU A 8 27.01 13.60 -7.76
N VAL A 9 27.10 14.70 -7.01
CA VAL A 9 25.95 15.29 -6.30
C VAL A 9 24.95 15.84 -7.30
N THR A 10 25.42 16.48 -8.37
CA THR A 10 24.54 17.01 -9.43
C THR A 10 23.86 15.90 -10.24
N ALA A 11 24.57 14.79 -10.49
CA ALA A 11 24.05 13.60 -11.17
C ALA A 11 22.99 12.88 -10.31
N ASP A 12 23.22 12.75 -9.01
CA ASP A 12 22.23 12.15 -8.10
C ASP A 12 20.96 13.01 -7.99
N LEU A 13 21.10 14.33 -7.93
CA LEU A 13 19.96 15.25 -7.96
C LEU A 13 19.17 15.17 -9.28
N ARG A 14 19.86 15.03 -10.42
CA ARG A 14 19.23 14.82 -11.73
C ARG A 14 18.54 13.46 -11.84
N GLY A 15 19.09 12.41 -11.24
CA GLY A 15 18.49 11.08 -11.19
C GLY A 15 17.18 11.04 -10.41
N ARG A 16 17.07 11.87 -9.35
CA ARG A 16 15.85 12.04 -8.54
C ARG A 16 14.77 12.89 -9.21
N GLN A 17 15.06 13.49 -10.37
CA GLN A 17 14.08 14.28 -11.11
C GLN A 17 12.86 13.42 -11.46
N SER A 18 11.67 13.96 -11.16
CA SER A 18 10.41 13.29 -11.49
C SER A 18 10.08 13.51 -12.96
N VAL A 19 9.79 12.43 -13.68
CA VAL A 19 9.40 12.45 -15.09
C VAL A 19 8.07 11.71 -15.28
N ARG A 20 7.30 12.10 -16.29
CA ARG A 20 6.04 11.45 -16.65
C ARG A 20 6.29 10.50 -17.82
N THR A 21 5.94 9.24 -17.66
CA THR A 21 6.05 8.22 -18.70
C THR A 21 4.76 7.43 -18.79
N THR A 22 4.35 7.12 -20.02
CA THR A 22 3.16 6.30 -20.29
C THR A 22 3.57 4.87 -20.56
N PHE A 23 2.96 3.94 -19.83
CA PHE A 23 3.12 2.50 -20.02
C PHE A 23 1.80 1.88 -20.46
N LYS A 24 1.83 0.81 -21.25
CA LYS A 24 0.65 0.00 -21.54
C LYS A 24 0.62 -1.20 -20.59
N LEU A 25 -0.26 -1.18 -19.60
CA LEU A 25 -0.35 -2.19 -18.56
C LEU A 25 -1.75 -2.78 -18.50
N THR A 26 -1.89 -3.99 -17.96
CA THR A 26 -3.22 -4.53 -17.63
C THR A 26 -3.90 -3.70 -16.53
N GLU A 27 -5.22 -3.71 -16.55
CA GLU A 27 -6.05 -3.10 -15.50
C GLU A 27 -5.68 -3.66 -14.12
N ARG A 28 -5.48 -4.99 -14.03
CA ARG A 28 -5.03 -5.66 -12.80
C ARG A 28 -3.72 -5.08 -12.25
N SER A 29 -2.73 -4.82 -13.09
CA SER A 29 -1.45 -4.22 -12.67
C SER A 29 -1.62 -2.76 -12.20
N ILE A 30 -2.48 -2.00 -12.88
CA ILE A 30 -2.79 -0.61 -12.51
C ILE A 30 -3.48 -0.56 -11.14
N ASP A 31 -4.46 -1.45 -10.92
CA ASP A 31 -5.20 -1.57 -9.67
C ASP A 31 -4.29 -2.04 -8.54
N ALA A 32 -3.42 -3.03 -8.80
CA ALA A 32 -2.47 -3.53 -7.81
C ALA A 32 -1.57 -2.41 -7.26
N LEU A 33 -0.99 -1.59 -8.14
CA LEU A 33 -0.18 -0.43 -7.74
C LEU A 33 -1.01 0.58 -6.94
N SER A 34 -2.22 0.88 -7.41
CA SER A 34 -3.11 1.84 -6.77
C SER A 34 -3.48 1.41 -5.35
N ILE A 35 -3.90 0.16 -5.18
CA ILE A 35 -4.31 -0.41 -3.90
C ILE A 35 -3.12 -0.54 -2.96
N LEU A 36 -1.99 -1.10 -3.39
CA LEU A 36 -0.81 -1.25 -2.53
C LEU A 36 -0.26 0.10 -2.06
N SER A 37 -0.19 1.09 -2.94
CA SER A 37 0.26 2.43 -2.55
C SER A 37 -0.63 3.03 -1.46
N GLY A 38 -1.95 2.87 -1.59
CA GLY A 38 -2.92 3.31 -0.59
C GLY A 38 -2.82 2.56 0.74
N GLN A 39 -2.64 1.24 0.70
CA GLN A 39 -2.54 0.40 1.91
C GLN A 39 -1.23 0.62 2.68
N LEU A 40 -0.11 0.77 1.96
CA LEU A 40 1.19 1.01 2.57
C LEU A 40 1.42 2.48 2.96
N GLY A 41 0.50 3.39 2.60
CA GLY A 41 0.66 4.83 2.84
C GLY A 41 1.83 5.45 2.07
N ILE A 42 2.27 4.80 0.98
CA ILE A 42 3.39 5.25 0.15
C ILE A 42 2.89 5.87 -1.15
N LYS A 43 3.64 6.82 -1.71
CA LYS A 43 3.31 7.39 -3.02
C LYS A 43 3.50 6.34 -4.11
N GLN A 44 2.61 6.34 -5.11
CA GLN A 44 2.72 5.43 -6.28
C GLN A 44 4.07 5.53 -6.98
N LYS A 45 4.61 6.75 -7.13
CA LYS A 45 5.98 6.98 -7.65
C LYS A 45 7.02 6.17 -6.87
N SER A 46 7.01 6.28 -5.55
CA SER A 46 7.98 5.60 -4.69
C SER A 46 7.86 4.08 -4.78
N LEU A 47 6.63 3.56 -4.80
CA LEU A 47 6.40 2.13 -5.01
C LEU A 47 6.95 1.69 -6.38
N PHE A 48 6.62 2.42 -7.43
CA PHE A 48 7.09 2.13 -8.79
C PHE A 48 8.61 2.16 -8.88
N ASP A 49 9.24 3.21 -8.35
CA ASP A 49 10.70 3.36 -8.33
C ASP A 49 11.34 2.16 -7.61
N HIS A 50 10.84 1.77 -6.44
CA HIS A 50 11.36 0.61 -5.71
C HIS A 50 11.23 -0.72 -6.49
N LEU A 51 10.12 -0.93 -7.19
CA LEU A 51 9.91 -2.16 -7.97
C LEU A 51 10.92 -2.31 -9.10
N ILE A 52 11.28 -1.19 -9.73
CA ILE A 52 12.09 -1.15 -10.95
C ILE A 52 13.58 -0.90 -10.62
N GLU A 53 13.92 -0.29 -9.48
CA GLU A 53 15.30 -0.12 -9.04
C GLU A 53 15.98 -1.45 -8.66
N ASP A 54 15.21 -2.52 -8.41
CA ASP A 54 15.70 -3.89 -8.28
C ASP A 54 16.18 -4.42 -9.65
N THR A 55 17.35 -3.93 -10.07
CA THR A 55 17.95 -4.25 -11.38
C THR A 55 18.30 -5.72 -11.53
N GLN A 56 18.53 -6.45 -10.42
CA GLN A 56 18.78 -7.88 -10.47
C GLN A 56 17.48 -8.62 -10.83
N ALA A 57 16.38 -8.31 -10.16
CA ALA A 57 15.11 -8.92 -10.50
C ALA A 57 14.63 -8.52 -11.90
N LEU A 58 14.83 -7.27 -12.33
CA LEU A 58 14.55 -6.87 -13.72
C LEU A 58 15.30 -7.72 -14.74
N LYS A 59 16.58 -8.03 -14.48
CA LYS A 59 17.38 -8.90 -15.36
C LYS A 59 16.87 -10.33 -15.37
N ILE A 60 16.42 -10.86 -14.24
CA ILE A 60 15.83 -12.21 -14.14
C ILE A 60 14.54 -12.25 -14.97
N ILE A 61 13.63 -11.29 -14.77
CA ILE A 61 12.40 -11.14 -15.57
C ILE A 61 12.73 -11.04 -17.06
N ALA A 62 13.72 -10.23 -17.43
CA ALA A 62 14.09 -10.03 -18.81
C ALA A 62 14.66 -11.28 -19.51
N ARG A 63 15.20 -12.24 -18.74
CA ARG A 63 15.76 -13.50 -19.24
C ARG A 63 14.71 -14.61 -19.31
N ASP A 64 13.82 -14.68 -18.32
CA ASP A 64 12.94 -15.82 -18.10
C ASP A 64 11.60 -15.70 -18.84
N VAL A 65 11.27 -14.51 -19.34
CA VAL A 65 9.98 -14.30 -20.01
C VAL A 65 10.12 -14.50 -21.53
N GLU A 66 9.80 -15.71 -21.97
CA GLU A 66 9.74 -16.07 -23.39
C GLU A 66 8.50 -15.50 -24.11
N ASP A 67 7.47 -15.07 -23.36
CA ASP A 67 6.16 -14.72 -23.90
C ASP A 67 5.62 -13.40 -23.29
N PHE A 68 6.35 -12.29 -23.49
CA PHE A 68 5.86 -10.94 -23.19
C PHE A 68 4.57 -10.56 -23.98
N GLY A 69 4.21 -11.38 -24.98
CA GLY A 69 3.23 -11.10 -26.02
C GLY A 69 1.82 -11.63 -25.81
N LYS A 70 1.52 -12.41 -24.75
CA LYS A 70 0.14 -12.90 -24.56
C LYS A 70 -0.85 -11.76 -24.32
N ARG A 71 -1.94 -11.84 -25.09
CA ARG A 71 -2.94 -10.80 -25.41
C ARG A 71 -3.85 -10.48 -24.22
N THR A 72 -3.30 -9.89 -23.17
CA THR A 72 -4.14 -9.25 -22.15
C THR A 72 -4.48 -7.83 -22.62
N GLN A 73 -5.72 -7.38 -22.41
CA GLN A 73 -6.14 -6.03 -22.80
C GLN A 73 -5.35 -5.01 -21.96
N ARG A 74 -4.39 -4.33 -22.60
CA ARG A 74 -3.54 -3.32 -21.97
C ARG A 74 -4.10 -1.93 -22.22
N ILE A 75 -4.12 -1.11 -21.19
CA ILE A 75 -4.53 0.30 -21.24
C ILE A 75 -3.33 1.20 -20.98
N ALA A 76 -3.29 2.32 -21.69
CA ALA A 76 -2.25 3.32 -21.52
C ALA A 76 -2.46 4.08 -20.21
N LYS A 77 -1.46 4.05 -19.33
CA LYS A 77 -1.46 4.77 -18.07
C LYS A 77 -0.17 5.56 -17.88
N THR A 78 -0.30 6.85 -17.61
CA THR A 78 0.83 7.72 -17.32
C THR A 78 1.16 7.73 -15.84
N TYR A 79 2.41 7.39 -15.51
CA TYR A 79 2.95 7.43 -14.16
C TYR A 79 4.01 8.51 -14.02
N VAL A 80 4.19 9.00 -12.80
CA VAL A 80 5.35 9.80 -12.42
C VAL A 80 6.39 8.86 -11.83
N VAL A 81 7.60 8.85 -12.38
CA VAL A 81 8.72 7.98 -11.98
C VAL A 81 9.99 8.82 -11.85
N SER A 82 11.03 8.28 -11.21
CA SER A 82 12.35 8.92 -11.24
C SER A 82 12.99 8.77 -12.63
N ARG A 83 13.79 9.76 -13.06
CA ARG A 83 14.56 9.67 -14.31
C ARG A 83 15.48 8.44 -14.27
N LYS A 84 16.16 8.22 -13.15
CA LYS A 84 17.04 7.07 -12.93
C LYS A 84 16.32 5.73 -13.14
N THR A 85 15.08 5.62 -12.65
CA THR A 85 14.23 4.44 -12.83
C THR A 85 13.93 4.19 -14.30
N LEU A 86 13.60 5.24 -15.06
CA LEU A 86 13.33 5.14 -16.50
C LEU A 86 14.58 4.73 -17.29
N GLU A 87 15.74 5.35 -17.00
CA GLU A 87 17.02 5.01 -17.63
C GLU A 87 17.43 3.56 -17.36
N ASN A 88 17.24 3.09 -16.12
CA ASN A 88 17.50 1.70 -15.75
C ASN A 88 16.60 0.73 -16.52
N LEU A 89 15.31 1.04 -16.61
CA LEU A 89 14.33 0.24 -17.35
C LEU A 89 14.67 0.19 -18.85
N GLU A 90 15.04 1.32 -19.45
CA GLU A 90 15.48 1.41 -20.84
C GLU A 90 16.74 0.59 -21.10
N ARG A 91 17.74 0.69 -20.22
CA ARG A 91 18.98 -0.08 -20.34
C ARG A 91 18.72 -1.58 -20.32
N VAL A 92 17.88 -2.07 -19.39
CA VAL A 92 17.53 -3.51 -19.33
C VAL A 92 16.71 -3.93 -20.55
N SER A 93 15.74 -3.10 -20.96
CA SER A 93 14.93 -3.34 -22.15
C SER A 93 15.77 -3.54 -23.40
N VAL A 94 16.75 -2.65 -23.64
CA VAL A 94 17.68 -2.75 -24.78
C VAL A 94 18.62 -3.95 -24.63
N GLN A 95 19.20 -4.15 -23.45
CA GLN A 95 20.18 -5.22 -23.20
C GLN A 95 19.61 -6.62 -23.43
N TYR A 96 18.34 -6.83 -23.10
CA TYR A 96 17.68 -8.15 -23.16
C TYR A 96 16.60 -8.23 -24.24
N ASN A 97 16.46 -7.20 -25.09
CA ASN A 97 15.41 -7.12 -26.11
C ASN A 97 13.99 -7.38 -25.56
N ALA A 98 13.72 -6.86 -24.35
CA ALA A 98 12.46 -7.06 -23.63
C ALA A 98 11.63 -5.76 -23.65
N PRO A 99 10.31 -5.79 -23.93
CA PRO A 99 9.48 -4.58 -23.92
C PRO A 99 9.40 -3.95 -22.52
N ARG A 100 9.64 -2.63 -22.41
CA ARG A 100 9.56 -1.87 -21.15
C ARG A 100 8.23 -2.08 -20.41
N ASP A 101 7.13 -2.03 -21.15
CA ASP A 101 5.78 -2.23 -20.62
C ASP A 101 5.66 -3.60 -19.92
N ALA A 102 6.24 -4.62 -20.52
CA ALA A 102 6.17 -5.97 -20.00
C ALA A 102 7.08 -6.14 -18.78
N LEU A 103 8.30 -5.57 -18.80
CA LEU A 103 9.18 -5.54 -17.62
C LEU A 103 8.52 -4.87 -16.41
N VAL A 104 7.76 -3.79 -16.63
CA VAL A 104 6.99 -3.11 -15.59
C VAL A 104 5.86 -4.00 -15.09
N GLU A 105 5.08 -4.59 -15.99
CA GLU A 105 3.97 -5.49 -15.67
C GLU A 105 4.43 -6.67 -14.81
N TYR A 106 5.46 -7.42 -15.22
CA TYR A 106 6.01 -8.53 -14.44
C TYR A 106 6.60 -8.06 -13.09
N SER A 107 7.17 -6.86 -13.03
CA SER A 107 7.62 -6.27 -11.76
C SER A 107 6.45 -6.03 -10.80
N ILE A 108 5.28 -5.62 -11.31
CA ILE A 108 4.05 -5.47 -10.53
C ILE A 108 3.45 -6.84 -10.17
N GLU A 109 3.57 -7.84 -11.03
CA GLU A 109 3.07 -9.18 -10.72
C GLU A 109 3.76 -9.79 -9.48
N ARG A 110 5.04 -9.48 -9.26
CA ARG A 110 5.80 -9.94 -8.09
C ARG A 110 5.23 -9.50 -6.75
N ILE A 111 4.47 -8.41 -6.70
CA ILE A 111 3.83 -7.90 -5.47
C ILE A 111 2.38 -8.37 -5.31
N LEU A 112 1.81 -9.07 -6.30
CA LEU A 112 0.46 -9.64 -6.18
C LEU A 112 0.30 -10.60 -5.00
N PRO A 113 1.29 -11.47 -4.68
CA PRO A 113 1.19 -12.30 -3.47
C PRO A 113 1.10 -11.49 -2.18
N LEU A 114 1.68 -10.27 -2.15
CA LEU A 114 1.57 -9.38 -0.99
C LEU A 114 0.15 -8.81 -0.86
N LEU A 115 -0.50 -8.50 -1.98
CA LEU A 115 -1.91 -8.08 -1.99
C LEU A 115 -2.84 -9.15 -1.44
N VAL A 116 -2.63 -10.41 -1.85
CA VAL A 116 -3.44 -11.54 -1.35
C VAL A 116 -3.29 -11.66 0.17
N ARG A 117 -2.05 -11.65 0.67
CA ARG A 117 -1.79 -11.70 2.12
C ARG A 117 -2.40 -10.50 2.86
N GLU A 118 -2.33 -9.32 2.28
CA GLU A 118 -2.91 -8.13 2.90
C GLU A 118 -4.44 -8.16 2.90
N LYS A 119 -5.06 -8.74 1.86
CA LYS A 119 -6.51 -8.98 1.80
C LYS A 119 -6.95 -9.95 2.90
N GLU A 120 -6.22 -11.04 3.10
CA GLU A 120 -6.47 -11.99 4.20
C GLU A 120 -6.34 -11.31 5.57
N ARG A 121 -5.29 -10.51 5.78
CA ARG A 121 -5.13 -9.72 7.01
C ARG A 121 -6.28 -8.75 7.22
N HIS A 122 -6.73 -8.08 6.16
CA HIS A 122 -7.88 -7.18 6.24
C HIS A 122 -9.17 -7.92 6.63
N GLY A 123 -9.39 -9.13 6.09
CA GLY A 123 -10.50 -10.00 6.51
C GLY A 123 -10.44 -10.30 8.02
N LYS A 124 -9.27 -10.65 8.56
CA LYS A 124 -9.08 -10.85 10.00
C LYS A 124 -9.36 -9.60 10.83
N ARG A 125 -8.93 -8.42 10.35
CA ARG A 125 -9.21 -7.14 11.04
C ARG A 125 -10.72 -6.86 11.15
N LYS A 126 -11.50 -7.22 10.13
CA LYS A 126 -12.98 -7.08 10.18
C LYS A 126 -13.61 -7.98 11.23
N ILE A 127 -13.16 -9.23 11.33
CA ILE A 127 -13.64 -10.16 12.37
C ILE A 127 -13.36 -9.58 13.76
N LEU A 128 -12.13 -9.13 14.01
CA LEU A 128 -11.76 -8.50 15.28
C LEU A 128 -12.55 -7.21 15.56
N MET A 129 -12.92 -6.44 14.53
CA MET A 129 -13.76 -5.25 14.68
C MET A 129 -15.17 -5.61 15.13
N GLU A 130 -15.77 -6.68 14.60
CA GLU A 130 -17.08 -7.15 15.05
C GLU A 130 -17.03 -7.68 16.49
N GLU A 131 -15.97 -8.40 16.87
CA GLU A 131 -15.74 -8.82 18.26
C GLU A 131 -15.61 -7.61 19.21
N LEU A 132 -14.87 -6.58 18.79
CA LEU A 132 -14.68 -5.35 19.56
C LEU A 132 -16.00 -4.56 19.71
N ARG A 133 -16.84 -4.52 18.67
CA ARG A 133 -18.20 -3.95 18.75
C ARG A 133 -19.07 -4.72 19.75
N GLY A 134 -18.99 -6.05 19.75
CA GLY A 134 -19.67 -6.89 20.74
C GLY A 134 -19.21 -6.59 22.16
N TYR A 135 -17.90 -6.46 22.37
CA TYR A 135 -17.33 -6.07 23.67
C TYR A 135 -17.81 -4.69 24.13
N LEU A 136 -17.85 -3.70 23.24
CA LEU A 136 -18.36 -2.36 23.53
C LEU A 136 -19.84 -2.40 23.99
N GLN A 137 -20.67 -3.19 23.31
CA GLN A 137 -22.09 -3.37 23.69
C GLN A 137 -22.24 -4.02 25.07
N GLN A 138 -21.45 -5.05 25.36
CA GLN A 138 -21.45 -5.70 26.68
C GLN A 138 -21.00 -4.73 27.78
N GLY A 139 -19.95 -3.95 27.51
CA GLY A 139 -19.45 -2.94 28.44
C GLY A 139 -20.47 -1.82 28.69
N ALA A 140 -21.21 -1.39 27.67
CA ALA A 140 -22.30 -0.43 27.81
C ALA A 140 -23.42 -0.98 28.72
N ALA A 141 -23.83 -2.24 28.52
CA ALA A 141 -24.83 -2.86 29.38
C ALA A 141 -24.36 -3.01 30.84
N LEU A 142 -23.06 -3.23 31.07
CA LEU A 142 -22.47 -3.25 32.41
C LEU A 142 -22.48 -1.86 33.06
N LEU A 143 -22.15 -0.82 32.29
CA LEU A 143 -22.21 0.56 32.75
C LEU A 143 -23.64 0.98 33.15
N ASP A 144 -24.63 0.66 32.31
CA ASP A 144 -26.05 0.91 32.61
C ASP A 144 -26.49 0.19 33.89
N LYS A 145 -25.96 -1.02 34.12
CA LYS A 145 -26.24 -1.76 35.35
C LYS A 145 -25.61 -1.08 36.57
N ALA A 146 -24.34 -0.66 36.47
CA ALA A 146 -23.66 0.05 37.55
C ALA A 146 -24.38 1.37 37.88
N GLU A 147 -24.88 2.08 36.87
CA GLU A 147 -25.68 3.30 37.05
C GLU A 147 -26.96 3.02 37.84
N ARG A 148 -27.70 1.97 37.48
CA ARG A 148 -28.95 1.58 38.16
C ARG A 148 -28.73 1.09 39.59
N ASP A 149 -27.68 0.31 39.82
CA ASP A 149 -27.46 -0.38 41.09
C ASP A 149 -26.73 0.51 42.12
N LEU A 150 -25.85 1.40 41.66
CA LEU A 150 -24.93 2.18 42.51
C LEU A 150 -25.12 3.69 42.40
N GLY A 151 -25.58 4.18 41.25
CA GLY A 151 -25.69 5.62 40.95
C GLY A 151 -24.41 6.24 40.39
N HIS A 152 -24.52 7.48 39.93
CA HIS A 152 -23.47 8.17 39.17
C HIS A 152 -22.27 8.64 40.01
N ASP A 153 -22.47 8.83 41.31
CA ASP A 153 -21.43 9.32 42.23
C ASP A 153 -20.62 8.16 42.85
N ASP A 154 -21.00 6.91 42.59
CA ASP A 154 -20.29 5.76 43.13
C ASP A 154 -18.91 5.57 42.46
N PRO A 155 -17.83 5.36 43.23
CA PRO A 155 -16.50 5.18 42.68
C PRO A 155 -16.40 4.03 41.66
N VAL A 156 -17.14 2.94 41.83
CA VAL A 156 -17.13 1.81 40.90
C VAL A 156 -17.79 2.19 39.57
N PHE A 157 -18.90 2.94 39.61
CA PHE A 157 -19.52 3.47 38.39
C PHE A 157 -18.54 4.38 37.63
N LEU A 158 -17.88 5.31 38.32
CA LEU A 158 -16.93 6.24 37.71
C LEU A 158 -15.74 5.53 37.05
N GLU A 159 -15.21 4.47 37.67
CA GLU A 159 -14.15 3.65 37.07
C GLU A 159 -14.61 2.91 35.82
N ILE A 160 -15.79 2.28 35.85
CA ILE A 160 -16.37 1.61 34.67
C ILE A 160 -16.63 2.62 33.56
N PHE A 161 -17.17 3.81 33.88
CA PHE A 161 -17.41 4.89 32.93
C PHE A 161 -16.11 5.33 32.24
N ASN A 162 -15.05 5.56 33.02
CA ASN A 162 -13.74 5.93 32.50
C ASN A 162 -13.17 4.86 31.56
N MET A 163 -13.26 3.59 31.95
CA MET A 163 -12.86 2.46 31.11
C MET A 163 -13.63 2.46 29.78
N MET A 164 -14.97 2.59 29.83
CA MET A 164 -15.80 2.56 28.64
C MET A 164 -15.52 3.70 27.67
N ARG A 165 -15.16 4.89 28.18
CA ARG A 165 -14.72 6.00 27.35
C ARG A 165 -13.43 5.67 26.57
N VAL A 166 -12.46 5.03 27.21
CA VAL A 166 -11.22 4.59 26.55
C VAL A 166 -11.52 3.53 25.50
N VAL A 167 -12.34 2.52 25.85
CA VAL A 167 -12.75 1.47 24.92
C VAL A 167 -13.46 2.06 23.69
N GLY A 168 -14.37 3.03 23.89
CA GLY A 168 -15.07 3.72 22.81
C GLY A 168 -14.12 4.41 21.83
N ASN A 169 -13.11 5.12 22.34
CA ASN A 169 -12.08 5.74 21.51
C ASN A 169 -11.28 4.69 20.73
N CYS A 170 -10.85 3.60 21.38
CA CYS A 170 -10.14 2.51 20.70
C CYS A 170 -10.97 1.85 19.59
N CYS A 171 -12.28 1.71 19.81
CA CYS A 171 -13.20 1.21 18.78
C CYS A 171 -13.20 2.14 17.55
N GLN A 172 -13.35 3.45 17.75
CA GLN A 172 -13.34 4.43 16.65
C GLN A 172 -12.03 4.42 15.86
N GLU A 173 -10.89 4.38 16.55
CA GLU A 173 -9.57 4.30 15.90
C GLU A 173 -9.43 3.01 15.08
N THR A 174 -9.91 1.89 15.63
CA THR A 174 -9.90 0.60 14.94
C THR A 174 -10.81 0.62 13.71
N GLU A 175 -12.00 1.23 13.79
CA GLU A 175 -12.91 1.40 12.65
C GLU A 175 -12.26 2.21 11.53
N LEU A 176 -11.56 3.30 11.86
CA LEU A 176 -10.83 4.09 10.87
C LEU A 176 -9.72 3.28 10.19
N CYS A 177 -9.03 2.42 10.92
CA CYS A 177 -8.02 1.51 10.38
C CYS A 177 -8.64 0.49 9.40
N VAL A 178 -9.77 -0.12 9.78
CA VAL A 178 -10.51 -1.05 8.91
C VAL A 178 -11.06 -0.34 7.68
N ALA A 179 -11.65 0.85 7.82
CA ALA A 179 -12.21 1.62 6.71
C ALA A 179 -11.16 2.01 5.65
N LYS A 180 -9.91 2.28 6.06
CA LYS A 180 -8.79 2.50 5.11
C LYS A 180 -8.49 1.24 4.28
N GLY A 181 -8.70 0.06 4.86
CA GLY A 181 -8.47 -1.23 4.23
C GLY A 181 -9.47 -1.60 3.13
N THR A 182 -10.67 -1.02 3.10
CA THR A 182 -11.78 -1.47 2.24
C THR A 182 -11.46 -1.50 0.75
N LYS A 183 -10.53 -0.65 0.28
CA LYS A 183 -10.10 -0.65 -1.13
C LYS A 183 -9.48 -1.98 -1.56
N ILE A 184 -8.90 -2.76 -0.64
CA ILE A 184 -8.30 -4.06 -0.95
C ILE A 184 -9.33 -5.16 -1.24
N GLU A 185 -10.59 -4.97 -0.82
CA GLU A 185 -11.64 -5.97 -1.04
C GLU A 185 -12.02 -6.09 -2.52
N LYS A 186 -11.81 -5.02 -3.30
CA LYS A 186 -12.12 -4.94 -4.73
C LYS A 186 -11.03 -5.52 -5.63
N PHE A 187 -9.94 -6.02 -5.05
CA PHE A 187 -8.85 -6.71 -5.74
C PHE A 187 -9.08 -8.22 -5.81
#